data_AF-A0A9X8G2Z3-F1
#
_entry.id   AF-A0A9X8G2Z3-F1
#
_cell.length_a   1.000
_cell.length_b   1.000
_cell.length_c   1.000
_cell.angle_alpha   90.00
_cell.angle_beta   90.00
_cell.angle_gamma   90.00
#
_symmetry.space_group_name_H-M   'P 1'
#
loop_
_entity.id
_entity.type
_entity.pdbx_description
1 polymer ?
#
loop_
_entity_poly.entity_id
_entity_poly.type
_entity_poly.pdbx_seq_one_letter_code
_entity_poly.pdbx_strand_id
1 'polypeptide(L)' 'MTQATLNQNLIATVAGEQTVYNFAADTREYRSASVEYLVVGVGIPANAAIDA' A
#
# COMPACT_ATOMS: atom_id res chain seq x y z
N MET A 1 10.17 -6.59 -11.69
CA MET A 1 9.82 -6.98 -10.31
C MET A 1 8.37 -7.45 -10.30
N THR A 2 7.96 -8.32 -9.37
CA THR A 2 6.58 -8.83 -9.31
C THR A 2 5.69 -7.85 -8.55
N GLN A 3 4.46 -7.65 -9.00
CA GLN A 3 3.48 -6.83 -8.27
C GLN A 3 2.86 -7.65 -7.13
N ALA A 4 2.67 -7.04 -5.96
CA ALA A 4 1.97 -7.69 -4.87
C ALA A 4 0.49 -7.89 -5.20
N THR A 5 -0.08 -9.03 -4.80
CA THR A 5 -1.54 -9.24 -4.80
C THR A 5 -2.03 -9.09 -3.38
N LEU A 6 -3.02 -8.22 -3.15
CA LEU A 6 -3.62 -7.98 -1.85
C LEU A 6 -5.03 -8.57 -1.77
N ASN A 7 -5.43 -9.04 -0.59
CA ASN A 7 -6.81 -9.42 -0.33
C ASN A 7 -7.69 -8.19 0.02
N GLN A 8 -8.96 -8.43 0.36
CA GLN A 8 -9.94 -7.38 0.70
C GLN A 8 -9.57 -6.58 1.96
N ASN A 9 -8.66 -7.09 2.79
CA ASN A 9 -8.14 -6.42 3.98
C ASN A 9 -6.80 -5.71 3.71
N LEU A 10 -6.40 -5.59 2.44
CA LEU A 10 -5.14 -5.00 1.99
C LEU A 10 -3.89 -5.73 2.53
N ILE A 11 -4.01 -7.04 2.76
CA ILE A 11 -2.92 -7.92 3.18
C ILE A 11 -2.40 -8.69 1.97
N ALA A 12 -1.08 -8.74 1.80
CA ALA A 12 -0.47 -9.44 0.68
C ALA A 12 -0.67 -10.96 0.73
N THR A 13 -1.25 -11.51 -0.34
CA THR A 13 -1.36 -12.96 -0.60
C THR A 13 -0.28 -13.44 -1.56
N VAL A 14 0.32 -12.53 -2.33
CA VAL A 14 1.50 -12.77 -3.19
C VAL A 14 2.51 -11.66 -2.93
N ALA A 15 3.76 -12.03 -2.68
CA ALA A 15 4.83 -11.06 -2.41
C ALA A 15 5.22 -10.27 -3.68
N GLY A 16 5.50 -8.99 -3.50
CA GLY A 16 5.86 -8.11 -4.60
C GLY A 16 5.87 -6.65 -4.21
N GLU A 17 6.05 -5.78 -5.20
CA GLU A 17 5.97 -4.34 -5.05
C GLU A 17 4.54 -3.83 -5.17
N GLN A 18 4.21 -2.79 -4.43
CA GLN A 18 2.95 -2.07 -4.52
C GLN A 18 3.21 -0.57 -4.42
N THR A 19 2.61 0.21 -5.31
CA THR A 19 2.58 1.66 -5.15
C THR A 19 1.55 2.01 -4.09
N VAL A 20 1.96 2.77 -3.08
CA VAL A 20 1.08 3.29 -2.04
C VAL A 20 1.08 4.80 -2.05
N TYR A 21 -0.09 5.38 -1.85
CA TYR A 21 -0.33 6.82 -1.82
C TYR A 21 -0.56 7.24 -0.38
N ASN A 22 0.41 7.94 0.19
CA ASN A 22 0.38 8.41 1.57
C ASN A 22 -0.45 9.69 1.66
N PHE A 23 -1.31 9.77 2.68
CA PHE A 23 -2.11 10.95 2.97
C PHE A 23 -1.96 11.38 4.42
N ALA A 24 -2.21 12.67 4.66
CA ALA A 24 -2.24 13.21 6.01
C ALA A 24 -3.58 12.85 6.66
N ALA A 25 -3.58 12.17 7.80
CA ALA A 25 -4.81 11.69 8.45
C ALA A 25 -5.73 12.82 8.95
N ASP A 26 -5.14 13.98 9.24
CA ASP A 26 -5.80 15.18 9.74
C ASP A 26 -6.54 15.96 8.63
N THR A 27 -5.91 16.14 7.47
CA THR A 27 -6.51 16.89 6.34
C THR A 27 -7.15 16.00 5.29
N ARG A 28 -6.82 14.69 5.28
CA ARG A 28 -7.16 13.72 4.22
C ARG A 28 -6.60 14.09 2.86
N GLU A 29 -5.50 14.85 2.83
CA GLU A 29 -4.83 15.24 1.60
C GLU A 29 -3.70 14.29 1.26
N TYR A 30 -3.59 13.97 -0.02
CA TYR A 30 -2.45 13.26 -0.58
C TYR A 30 -1.14 14.04 -0.34
N ARG A 31 -0.08 13.31 0.04
CA ARG A 31 1.27 13.88 0.25
C ARG A 31 2.29 13.36 -0.72
N SER A 32 2.35 12.05 -0.90
CA SER A 32 3.40 11.40 -1.69
C SER A 32 3.05 9.96 -2.04
N ALA A 33 3.69 9.44 -3.09
CA ALA A 33 3.64 8.03 -3.44
C ALA A 33 5.00 7.39 -3.16
N SER A 34 4.98 6.14 -2.71
CA SER A 34 6.15 5.29 -2.58
C SER A 34 5.88 3.90 -3.17
N VAL A 35 6.94 3.22 -3.59
CA VAL A 35 6.88 1.80 -3.96
C VAL A 35 7.37 1.01 -2.78
N GLU A 36 6.49 0.21 -2.18
CA GLU A 36 6.78 -0.63 -1.03
C GLU A 36 6.86 -2.10 -1.47
N TYR A 37 7.85 -2.83 -0.97
CA TYR A 37 7.90 -4.29 -1.15
C TYR A 37 7.15 -4.98 0.00
N LEU A 38 6.08 -5.71 -0.31
CA LEU A 38 5.23 -6.40 0.63
C LEU A 38 5.46 -7.91 0.53
N VAL A 39 5.84 -8.54 1.64
CA VAL A 39 5.86 -10.01 1.77
C VAL A 39 4.47 -10.53 2.12
N VAL A 40 4.21 -11.82 1.87
CA VAL A 40 2.94 -12.46 2.21
C VAL A 40 2.61 -12.25 3.70
N GLY A 41 1.39 -11.82 4.00
CA GLY A 41 0.91 -11.53 5.34
C GLY A 41 1.12 -10.10 5.83
N VAL A 42 1.83 -9.25 5.07
CA VAL A 42 2.02 -7.83 5.40
C VAL A 42 0.96 -6.96 4.71
N GLY A 43 0.45 -5.96 5.42
CA GLY A 43 -0.49 -4.96 4.89
C GLY A 43 0.21 -3.68 4.45
N ILE A 44 -0.52 -2.79 3.79
CA ILE A 44 0.00 -1.46 3.43
C ILE A 44 0.22 -0.57 4.68
N PRO A 45 1.07 0.47 4.58
CA PRO A 45 1.27 1.42 5.68
C PRO A 45 -0.03 2.10 6.12
N ALA A 46 -0.08 2.52 7.38
CA ALA A 46 -1.18 3.34 7.87
C ALA A 46 -1.24 4.69 7.13
N ASN A 47 -2.46 5.21 6.96
CA ASN A 47 -2.71 6.45 6.22
C ASN A 47 -2.21 6.41 4.77
N ALA A 48 -2.32 5.25 4.14
CA ALA A 48 -2.04 5.06 2.73
C ALA A 48 -3.18 4.34 2.03
N ALA A 49 -3.26 4.51 0.72
CA ALA A 49 -4.16 3.78 -0.17
C ALA A 49 -3.39 3.20 -1.36
N ILE A 50 -3.94 2.20 -2.04
CA ILE A 50 -3.39 1.63 -3.28
C ILE A 50 -4.04 2.22 -4.54
N ASP A 51 -4.99 3.12 -4.33
CA ASP A 51 -5.71 3.89 -5.35
C ASP A 51 -5.74 5.36 -4.88
N ALA A 52 -5.61 6.30 -5.82
CA ALA A 52 -5.42 7.72 -5.53
C ALA A 52 -6.71 8.53 -5.63
#